data_AF-A0A7N6F6V0-F1
#
_entry.id   AF-A0A7N6F6V0-F1
#
_cell.length_a   1.000
_cell.length_b   1.000
_cell.length_c   1.000
_cell.angle_alpha   90.00
_cell.angle_beta   90.00
_cell.angle_gamma   90.00
#
_symmetry.space_group_name_H-M   'P 1'
#
loop_
_entity.id
_entity.type
_entity.pdbx_description
1 polymer ?
#
loop_
_entity_poly.entity_id
_entity_poly.type
_entity_poly.pdbx_seq_one_letter_code
_entity_poly.pdbx_strand_id
1 'polypeptide(L)'
;MATRVLQRVGKGLKHTTNGLHTNGQVSVVVRSLSGERDSWLKSLFVRKVDPRKDAHSHLLAKKEDNNLYKIQFHNVKPEFPFLYMNNFYLCVCVCVCVLSEDVLPSIHADPEYPCELVGTWNTWYGEQDQAVHLWRYRGGYPALTEVMNKLRQNKVFMDYRNERGKMLLSRRNQLLLEFSFWNEPVPRSGPNIYELRSYQLRPGTMIEWGNYWARAIEIRQQNQEAVGGFFSQIGRLYTVHHLWAYKDLLSREDTRNAAWQRDGWDEVVYYTVPLIQHMESRIMIPMKTSPMQ
;
A
#
# COMPACT_ATOMS: atom_id res chain seq x y z
N MET A 1 -2.13 -26.67 19.75
CA MET A 1 -1.68 -27.60 20.81
C MET A 1 -0.20 -27.88 20.59
N ALA A 2 0.63 -27.55 21.58
CA ALA A 2 1.93 -28.17 21.93
C ALA A 2 2.72 -27.14 22.77
N THR A 3 2.48 -27.16 24.08
CA THR A 3 3.12 -26.28 25.07
C THR A 3 4.27 -27.06 25.71
N ARG A 4 5.50 -26.54 25.68
CA ARG A 4 6.64 -27.11 26.42
C ARG A 4 6.89 -26.32 27.70
N VAL A 5 6.80 -27.04 28.81
CA VAL A 5 7.00 -26.60 30.20
C VAL A 5 8.50 -26.64 30.51
N LEU A 6 9.03 -25.57 31.13
CA LEU A 6 10.36 -25.57 31.77
C LEU A 6 10.17 -25.42 33.29
N GLN A 7 10.57 -26.46 34.02
CA GLN A 7 10.54 -26.51 35.48
C GLN A 7 11.69 -25.69 36.08
N ARG A 8 11.35 -24.88 37.09
CA ARG A 8 12.27 -24.26 38.04
C ARG A 8 12.80 -25.31 39.03
N VAL A 9 14.10 -25.25 39.33
CA VAL A 9 14.65 -25.75 40.60
C VAL A 9 15.44 -24.62 41.24
N GLY A 10 14.94 -24.13 42.38
CA GLY A 10 15.67 -23.26 43.27
C GLY A 10 16.23 -24.05 44.45
N LYS A 11 17.45 -23.71 44.88
CA LYS A 11 17.91 -23.94 46.25
C LYS A 11 18.73 -22.73 46.68
N GLY A 12 18.24 -22.04 47.71
CA GLY A 12 18.99 -21.02 48.44
C GLY A 12 19.70 -21.63 49.65
N LEU A 13 20.68 -20.88 50.18
CA LEU A 13 21.25 -20.92 51.54
C LEU A 13 22.16 -19.67 51.62
N LYS A 14 21.66 -18.56 52.17
CA LYS A 14 21.76 -18.09 53.56
C LYS A 14 23.18 -17.71 54.01
N HIS A 15 23.26 -16.41 54.34
CA HIS A 15 24.30 -15.65 55.02
C HIS A 15 24.90 -16.31 56.27
N THR A 16 26.19 -16.06 56.49
CA THR A 16 26.79 -15.87 57.82
C THR A 16 27.73 -14.67 57.79
N THR A 17 27.45 -13.71 58.65
CA THR A 17 28.28 -12.54 59.02
C THR A 17 29.21 -12.90 60.17
N ASN A 18 30.43 -12.35 60.16
CA ASN A 18 31.30 -11.94 61.29
C ASN A 18 32.62 -11.50 60.63
N GLY A 19 33.15 -10.29 60.74
CA GLY A 19 33.19 -9.36 61.87
C GLY A 19 34.61 -9.38 62.41
N LEU A 20 35.48 -8.45 62.00
CA LEU A 20 36.64 -7.97 62.76
C LEU A 20 37.30 -6.77 62.06
N HIS A 21 37.24 -5.64 62.76
CA HIS A 21 37.97 -4.40 62.49
C HIS A 21 39.42 -4.54 62.98
N THR A 22 40.39 -4.08 62.17
CA THR A 22 41.67 -3.57 62.67
C THR A 22 42.13 -2.38 61.83
N ASN A 23 42.61 -1.35 62.53
CA ASN A 23 43.00 -0.01 62.08
C ASN A 23 44.17 0.02 61.09
N GLY A 24 44.13 1.01 60.17
CA GLY A 24 45.28 1.41 59.37
C GLY A 24 44.97 2.59 58.43
N GLN A 25 45.20 3.82 58.87
CA GLN A 25 45.22 5.02 58.03
C GLN A 25 46.55 5.09 57.28
N VAL A 26 46.58 4.97 55.95
CA VAL A 26 47.68 5.51 55.12
C VAL A 26 47.19 5.91 53.71
N SER A 27 47.35 7.20 53.45
CA SER A 27 47.51 7.97 52.19
C SER A 27 47.02 7.42 50.83
N VAL A 28 46.22 8.25 50.17
CA VAL A 28 45.93 8.24 48.74
C VAL A 28 47.23 8.35 47.93
N VAL A 29 47.53 7.31 47.15
CA VAL A 29 48.50 7.37 46.05
C VAL A 29 47.72 7.22 44.74
N VAL A 30 47.58 8.32 43.99
CA VAL A 30 47.12 8.25 42.60
C VAL A 30 48.30 7.78 41.76
N ARG A 31 48.27 6.50 41.36
CA ARG A 31 49.04 6.00 40.23
C ARG A 31 48.06 5.55 39.16
N SER A 32 48.01 6.32 38.07
CA SER A 32 47.48 5.83 36.80
C SER A 32 48.34 4.67 36.33
N LEU A 33 47.72 3.56 35.91
CA LEU A 33 48.14 2.75 34.76
C LEU A 33 47.04 1.70 34.47
N SER A 34 46.50 1.81 33.25
CA SER A 34 46.04 0.76 32.34
C SER A 34 45.41 -0.51 32.93
N GLY A 35 44.12 -0.71 32.63
CA GLY A 35 43.46 -2.01 32.65
C GLY A 35 42.31 -2.02 31.65
N GLU A 36 42.52 -2.75 30.55
CA GLU A 36 41.54 -3.09 29.50
C GLU A 36 40.11 -3.25 30.03
N ARG A 37 39.17 -2.53 29.41
CA ARG A 37 37.76 -2.92 29.31
C ARG A 37 37.18 -2.38 28.00
N ASP A 38 37.88 -2.68 26.91
CA ASP A 38 37.25 -2.76 25.58
C ASP A 38 36.30 -3.96 25.59
N SER A 39 35.02 -3.75 25.25
CA SER A 39 34.17 -4.69 24.48
C SER A 39 32.65 -4.47 24.68
N TRP A 40 32.18 -3.80 25.74
CA TRP A 40 30.72 -3.69 25.98
C TRP A 40 30.02 -2.45 25.41
N LEU A 41 30.73 -1.34 25.16
CA LEU A 41 30.09 -0.07 24.76
C LEU A 41 30.00 0.18 23.25
N LYS A 42 30.43 -0.76 22.39
CA LYS A 42 30.32 -0.60 20.92
C LYS A 42 28.92 -0.88 20.36
N SER A 43 27.92 -1.17 21.20
CA SER A 43 26.53 -1.37 20.76
C SER A 43 25.73 -0.05 20.56
N LEU A 44 26.36 1.12 20.72
CA LEU A 44 25.71 2.42 20.49
C LEU A 44 25.99 3.02 19.10
N PHE A 45 26.59 2.27 18.18
CA PHE A 45 26.63 2.66 16.78
C PHE A 45 25.24 2.45 16.16
N VAL A 46 24.33 3.39 16.45
CA VAL A 46 23.30 3.79 15.51
C VAL A 46 24.04 4.01 14.20
N ARG A 47 23.81 3.14 13.22
CA ARG A 47 24.34 3.27 11.88
C ARG A 47 23.97 4.68 11.44
N LYS A 48 24.94 5.60 11.38
CA LYS A 48 24.72 6.98 10.92
C LYS A 48 24.31 6.87 9.47
N VAL A 49 23.01 6.79 9.24
CA VAL A 49 22.43 6.98 7.92
C VAL A 49 22.55 8.48 7.70
N ASP A 50 23.46 8.89 6.81
CA ASP A 50 23.57 10.29 6.46
C ASP A 50 22.20 10.79 5.98
N PRO A 51 21.70 11.93 6.51
CA PRO A 51 20.45 12.51 6.07
C PRO A 51 20.55 12.80 4.57
N ARG A 52 19.78 12.04 3.77
CA ARG A 52 19.77 12.17 2.31
C ARG A 52 19.11 13.49 1.94
N LYS A 53 19.66 14.17 0.93
CA LYS A 53 19.14 15.46 0.43
C LYS A 53 17.98 15.31 -0.55
N ASP A 54 17.80 14.12 -1.15
CA ASP A 54 16.76 13.88 -2.14
C ASP A 54 15.43 13.45 -1.50
N ALA A 55 14.32 13.95 -2.03
CA ALA A 55 12.99 13.53 -1.62
C ALA A 55 12.82 12.02 -1.86
N HIS A 56 12.31 11.28 -0.86
CA HIS A 56 12.13 9.83 -0.94
C HIS A 56 11.31 9.37 -2.16
N SER A 57 10.39 10.22 -2.64
CA SER A 57 9.59 9.97 -3.85
C SER A 57 10.42 9.97 -5.13
N HIS A 58 11.49 10.78 -5.23
CA HIS A 58 12.32 10.87 -6.43
C HIS A 58 13.16 9.62 -6.70
N LEU A 59 13.41 8.79 -5.70
CA LEU A 59 14.20 7.56 -5.85
C LEU A 59 13.34 6.37 -6.31
N LEU A 60 12.05 6.40 -5.98
CA LEU A 60 11.12 5.28 -6.21
C LEU A 60 10.18 5.53 -7.39
N ALA A 61 9.91 6.79 -7.73
CA ALA A 61 8.97 7.13 -8.79
C ALA A 61 9.56 6.92 -10.19
N LYS A 62 8.72 6.43 -11.12
CA LYS A 62 9.02 6.50 -12.55
C LYS A 62 9.02 7.98 -12.99
N LYS A 63 10.16 8.47 -13.49
CA LYS A 63 10.33 9.90 -13.84
C LYS A 63 10.00 10.24 -15.28
N GLU A 64 10.14 9.27 -16.17
CA GLU A 64 10.12 9.48 -17.63
C GLU A 64 8.80 10.10 -18.10
N ASP A 65 7.68 9.76 -17.45
CA ASP A 65 6.34 10.11 -17.92
C ASP A 65 5.67 11.23 -17.09
N ASN A 66 6.26 11.67 -15.98
CA ASN A 66 5.67 12.62 -15.02
C ASN A 66 4.19 12.29 -14.69
N ASN A 67 3.86 11.00 -14.58
CA ASN A 67 2.51 10.54 -14.32
C ASN A 67 2.14 10.82 -12.86
N LEU A 68 1.00 11.49 -12.66
CA LEU A 68 0.35 11.56 -11.36
C LEU A 68 -0.91 10.70 -11.40
N TYR A 69 -1.05 9.81 -10.43
CA TYR A 69 -2.24 8.98 -10.30
C TYR A 69 -3.14 9.50 -9.19
N LYS A 70 -4.44 9.33 -9.36
CA LYS A 70 -5.45 9.62 -8.34
C LYS A 70 -6.34 8.41 -8.16
N ILE A 71 -6.27 7.81 -6.98
CA ILE A 71 -7.21 6.76 -6.59
C ILE A 71 -8.35 7.37 -5.77
N GLN A 72 -9.58 6.96 -6.07
CA GLN A 72 -10.78 7.42 -5.42
C GLN A 72 -11.55 6.23 -4.88
N PHE A 73 -11.98 6.32 -3.63
CA PHE A 73 -12.86 5.37 -2.97
C PHE A 73 -14.17 6.07 -2.65
N HIS A 74 -15.27 5.51 -3.12
CA HIS A 74 -16.61 6.01 -2.89
C HIS A 74 -17.41 4.92 -2.16
N ASN A 75 -17.71 5.13 -0.88
CA ASN A 75 -18.57 4.22 -0.13
C ASN A 75 -20.01 4.65 -0.32
N VAL A 76 -20.85 3.73 -0.75
CA VAL A 76 -22.25 3.94 -1.08
C VAL A 76 -23.12 3.55 0.10
N LYS A 77 -24.21 4.28 0.25
CA LYS A 77 -25.26 4.01 1.23
C LYS A 77 -25.95 2.67 0.93
N PRO A 78 -26.14 1.79 1.93
CA PRO A 78 -26.76 0.47 1.77
C PRO A 78 -28.18 0.46 1.22
N GLU A 79 -28.88 1.59 1.22
CA GLU A 79 -30.23 1.74 0.66
C GLU A 79 -30.26 2.03 -0.86
N PHE A 80 -29.14 2.46 -1.45
CA PHE A 80 -28.99 2.69 -2.90
C PHE A 80 -28.45 1.53 -3.78
N PRO A 81 -28.04 0.33 -3.30
CA PRO A 81 -27.62 -0.78 -4.17
C PRO A 81 -28.78 -1.48 -4.89
N PHE A 82 -30.04 -1.18 -4.57
CA PHE A 82 -31.19 -2.06 -4.82
C PHE A 82 -32.03 -1.75 -6.08
N LEU A 83 -31.46 -1.16 -7.13
CA LEU A 83 -32.12 -1.06 -8.43
C LEU A 83 -31.59 -2.15 -9.37
N TYR A 84 -32.38 -3.22 -9.44
CA TYR A 84 -32.21 -4.47 -10.18
C TYR A 84 -31.71 -4.31 -11.63
N MET A 85 -30.76 -5.16 -12.02
CA MET A 85 -30.72 -5.76 -13.38
C MET A 85 -30.86 -7.28 -13.28
N ASN A 86 -31.69 -7.83 -14.18
CA ASN A 86 -32.10 -9.24 -14.30
C ASN A 86 -30.96 -10.22 -14.67
N ASN A 87 -29.88 -10.29 -13.92
CA ASN A 87 -28.93 -11.41 -13.99
C ASN A 87 -28.30 -11.67 -12.62
N PHE A 88 -28.31 -12.94 -12.22
CA PHE A 88 -28.17 -13.48 -10.86
C PHE A 88 -26.77 -13.33 -10.20
N TYR A 89 -25.97 -12.31 -10.52
CA TYR A 89 -24.57 -12.23 -10.05
C TYR A 89 -24.04 -10.87 -9.59
N LEU A 90 -24.84 -9.79 -9.57
CA LEU A 90 -24.32 -8.47 -9.25
C LEU A 90 -25.19 -7.72 -8.24
N CYS A 91 -25.12 -8.15 -6.98
CA CYS A 91 -25.45 -7.27 -5.86
C CYS A 91 -24.20 -6.42 -5.58
N VAL A 92 -24.38 -5.12 -5.34
CA VAL A 92 -23.40 -4.09 -4.91
C VAL A 92 -23.17 -2.96 -5.94
N CYS A 93 -23.57 -1.75 -5.54
CA CYS A 93 -23.15 -0.43 -6.09
C CYS A 93 -23.62 -0.02 -7.51
N VAL A 94 -24.79 -0.49 -7.99
CA VAL A 94 -25.27 -0.19 -9.36
C VAL A 94 -25.53 1.30 -9.62
N CYS A 95 -26.04 2.08 -8.65
CA CYS A 95 -26.40 3.48 -8.93
C CYS A 95 -25.21 4.42 -9.19
N VAL A 96 -24.08 4.21 -8.50
CA VAL A 96 -22.85 4.96 -8.82
C VAL A 96 -22.29 4.47 -10.15
N CYS A 97 -22.41 3.18 -10.49
CA CYS A 97 -22.05 2.67 -11.81
C CYS A 97 -22.85 3.37 -12.90
N VAL A 98 -24.18 3.33 -12.85
CA VAL A 98 -25.06 3.91 -13.89
C VAL A 98 -24.78 5.40 -14.09
N LEU A 99 -24.65 6.18 -13.01
CA LEU A 99 -24.32 7.60 -13.12
C LEU A 99 -22.90 7.83 -13.67
N SER A 100 -21.98 6.91 -13.42
CA SER A 100 -20.57 7.01 -13.85
C SER A 100 -20.33 6.43 -15.24
N GLU A 101 -21.23 5.57 -15.75
CA GLU A 101 -21.10 4.84 -17.00
C GLU A 101 -21.04 5.78 -18.21
N ASP A 102 -21.72 6.93 -18.15
CA ASP A 102 -21.67 7.90 -19.24
C ASP A 102 -20.60 8.97 -18.99
N VAL A 103 -20.54 9.52 -17.78
CA VAL A 103 -19.74 10.73 -17.49
C VAL A 103 -18.24 10.44 -17.38
N LEU A 104 -17.83 9.32 -16.79
CA LEU A 104 -16.40 9.05 -16.64
C LEU A 104 -15.75 8.67 -17.98
N PRO A 105 -16.35 7.80 -18.82
CA PRO A 105 -15.85 7.55 -20.16
C PRO A 105 -15.90 8.78 -21.05
N SER A 106 -16.92 9.65 -20.94
CA SER A 106 -16.95 10.89 -21.73
C SER A 106 -15.79 11.81 -21.40
N ILE A 107 -15.43 11.96 -20.11
CA ILE A 107 -14.26 12.75 -19.68
C ILE A 107 -12.96 12.08 -20.15
N HIS A 108 -12.88 10.75 -20.07
CA HIS A 108 -11.71 10.00 -20.51
C HIS A 108 -11.46 10.12 -22.03
N ALA A 109 -12.54 10.14 -22.83
CA ALA A 109 -12.45 10.21 -24.29
C ALA A 109 -12.25 11.64 -24.81
N ASP A 110 -12.53 12.65 -23.99
CA ASP A 110 -12.46 14.05 -24.40
C ASP A 110 -11.01 14.58 -24.34
N PRO A 111 -10.40 14.92 -25.50
CA PRO A 111 -9.01 15.36 -25.57
C PRO A 111 -8.76 16.71 -24.87
N GLU A 112 -9.80 17.48 -24.53
CA GLU A 112 -9.64 18.69 -23.73
C GLU A 112 -9.21 18.39 -22.29
N TYR A 113 -9.45 17.17 -21.78
CA TYR A 113 -9.00 16.77 -20.46
C TYR A 113 -7.72 15.94 -20.59
N PRO A 114 -6.55 16.45 -20.14
CA PRO A 114 -5.31 15.67 -20.11
C PRO A 114 -5.32 14.66 -18.95
N CYS A 115 -6.31 13.76 -18.95
CA CYS A 115 -6.44 12.67 -18.01
C CYS A 115 -6.96 11.39 -18.67
N GLU A 116 -6.62 10.27 -18.05
CA GLU A 116 -7.00 8.96 -18.53
C GLU A 116 -7.64 8.18 -17.38
N LEU A 117 -8.82 7.61 -17.62
CA LEU A 117 -9.41 6.66 -16.69
C LEU A 117 -8.64 5.35 -16.84
N VAL A 118 -7.86 4.99 -15.82
CA VAL A 118 -7.11 3.72 -15.84
C VAL A 118 -8.06 2.56 -15.62
N GLY A 119 -8.99 2.69 -14.67
CA GLY A 119 -10.00 1.68 -14.42
C GLY A 119 -11.00 2.09 -13.35
N THR A 120 -12.14 1.42 -13.38
CA THR A 120 -13.22 1.58 -12.40
C THR A 120 -13.77 0.23 -12.00
N TRP A 121 -13.91 0.01 -10.69
CA TRP A 121 -14.28 -1.28 -10.14
C TRP A 121 -15.28 -1.14 -8.99
N ASN A 122 -16.08 -2.18 -8.76
CA ASN A 122 -16.82 -2.39 -7.53
C ASN A 122 -16.10 -3.41 -6.66
N THR A 123 -16.01 -3.14 -5.36
CA THR A 123 -15.50 -4.11 -4.39
C THR A 123 -16.51 -5.24 -4.21
N TRP A 124 -16.08 -6.47 -4.47
CA TRP A 124 -16.83 -7.70 -4.25
C TRP A 124 -16.53 -8.29 -2.87
N TYR A 125 -15.25 -8.43 -2.51
CA TYR A 125 -14.82 -8.85 -1.17
C TYR A 125 -13.91 -7.80 -0.54
N GLY A 126 -14.13 -7.47 0.74
CA GLY A 126 -13.48 -6.38 1.45
C GLY A 126 -14.52 -5.39 1.99
N GLU A 127 -14.25 -4.09 1.91
CA GLU A 127 -15.25 -3.04 2.15
C GLU A 127 -16.36 -3.10 1.08
N GLN A 128 -17.49 -3.69 1.42
CA GLN A 128 -18.67 -3.78 0.55
C GLN A 128 -19.26 -2.40 0.25
N ASP A 129 -20.07 -2.31 -0.81
CA ASP A 129 -20.69 -1.06 -1.25
C ASP A 129 -19.68 0.04 -1.59
N GLN A 130 -18.50 -0.35 -2.09
CA GLN A 130 -17.44 0.58 -2.45
C GLN A 130 -17.14 0.53 -3.94
N ALA A 131 -17.19 1.70 -4.59
CA ALA A 131 -16.63 1.91 -5.92
C ALA A 131 -15.20 2.47 -5.81
N VAL A 132 -14.29 1.95 -6.62
CA VAL A 132 -12.90 2.38 -6.72
C VAL A 132 -12.61 2.87 -8.13
N HIS A 133 -12.07 4.08 -8.25
CA HIS A 133 -11.67 4.65 -9.54
C HIS A 133 -10.19 5.02 -9.51
N LEU A 134 -9.45 4.69 -10.56
CA LEU A 134 -8.06 5.08 -10.74
C LEU A 134 -7.94 5.95 -11.98
N TRP A 135 -7.42 7.17 -11.79
CA TRP A 135 -7.16 8.13 -12.86
C TRP A 135 -5.67 8.39 -13.00
N ARG A 136 -5.23 8.63 -14.21
CA ARG A 136 -3.88 9.07 -14.57
C ARG A 136 -3.93 10.47 -15.17
N TYR A 137 -2.97 11.31 -14.80
CA TYR A 137 -2.79 12.66 -15.33
C TYR A 137 -1.37 12.77 -15.88
N ARG A 138 -1.23 12.79 -17.21
CA ARG A 138 0.05 12.98 -17.89
C ARG A 138 0.44 14.45 -17.79
N GLY A 139 1.65 14.74 -17.31
CA GLY A 139 2.04 16.12 -16.96
C GLY A 139 1.79 16.49 -15.50
N GLY A 140 1.46 15.52 -14.64
CA GLY A 140 1.54 15.64 -13.19
C GLY A 140 0.53 16.62 -12.55
N TYR A 141 1.00 17.38 -11.55
CA TYR A 141 0.17 18.33 -10.81
C TYR A 141 -0.44 19.46 -11.67
N PRO A 142 0.27 20.06 -12.64
CA PRO A 142 -0.32 21.01 -13.58
C PRO A 142 -1.52 20.45 -14.34
N ALA A 143 -1.38 19.28 -14.96
CA ALA A 143 -2.46 18.62 -15.69
C ALA A 143 -3.67 18.30 -14.79
N LEU A 144 -3.42 17.79 -13.58
CA LEU A 144 -4.47 17.58 -12.59
C LEU A 144 -5.21 18.89 -12.27
N THR A 145 -4.47 19.99 -12.06
CA THR A 145 -5.05 21.30 -11.71
C THR A 145 -5.92 21.83 -12.84
N GLU A 146 -5.44 21.74 -14.08
CA GLU A 146 -6.17 22.11 -15.28
C GLU A 146 -7.48 21.32 -15.42
N VAL A 147 -7.40 19.99 -15.35
CA VAL A 147 -8.58 19.12 -15.43
C VAL A 147 -9.58 19.46 -14.34
N MET A 148 -9.13 19.62 -13.09
CA MET A 148 -10.02 19.95 -11.98
C MET A 148 -10.68 21.33 -12.14
N ASN A 149 -10.03 22.30 -12.77
CA ASN A 149 -10.61 23.60 -13.08
C ASN A 149 -11.66 23.51 -14.20
N LYS A 150 -11.36 22.79 -15.28
CA LYS A 150 -12.31 22.54 -16.38
C LYS A 150 -13.54 21.80 -15.89
N LEU A 151 -13.37 20.75 -15.09
CA LEU A 151 -14.47 19.95 -14.53
C LEU A 151 -15.39 20.77 -13.60
N ARG A 152 -14.91 21.84 -12.95
CA ARG A 152 -15.77 22.72 -12.15
C ARG A 152 -16.72 23.57 -13.01
N GLN A 153 -16.35 23.83 -14.25
CA GLN A 153 -17.15 24.61 -15.21
C GLN A 153 -18.09 23.71 -16.02
N ASN A 154 -17.79 22.41 -16.09
CA ASN A 154 -18.62 21.43 -16.78
C ASN A 154 -19.92 21.13 -15.99
N LYS A 155 -21.05 21.65 -16.49
CA LYS A 155 -22.38 21.49 -15.87
C LYS A 155 -22.78 20.02 -15.72
N VAL A 156 -22.54 19.18 -16.74
CA VAL A 156 -22.89 17.76 -16.72
C VAL A 156 -22.14 17.04 -15.61
N PHE A 157 -20.84 17.29 -15.48
CA PHE A 157 -20.03 16.71 -14.42
C PHE A 157 -20.45 17.20 -13.03
N MET A 158 -20.82 18.48 -12.90
CA MET A 158 -21.28 19.06 -11.63
C MET A 158 -22.63 18.48 -11.20
N ASP A 159 -23.57 18.32 -12.13
CA ASP A 159 -24.87 17.67 -11.88
C ASP A 159 -24.65 16.20 -11.46
N TYR A 160 -23.81 15.45 -12.19
CA TYR A 160 -23.38 14.10 -11.81
C TYR A 160 -22.76 14.04 -10.40
N ARG A 161 -21.85 14.97 -10.08
CA ARG A 161 -21.18 15.02 -8.78
C ARG A 161 -22.18 15.27 -7.64
N ASN A 162 -23.20 16.08 -7.87
CA ASN A 162 -24.25 16.38 -6.90
C ASN A 162 -25.16 15.17 -6.68
N GLU A 163 -25.67 14.54 -7.75
CA GLU A 163 -26.52 13.35 -7.64
C GLU A 163 -25.79 12.18 -7.00
N ARG A 164 -24.55 11.90 -7.44
CA ARG A 164 -23.69 10.90 -6.80
C ARG A 164 -23.51 11.21 -5.32
N GLY A 165 -23.30 12.49 -4.97
CA GLY A 165 -23.12 12.93 -3.58
C GLY A 165 -24.25 12.52 -2.62
N LYS A 166 -25.50 12.45 -3.09
CA LYS A 166 -26.66 12.05 -2.28
C LYS A 166 -26.61 10.56 -1.88
N MET A 167 -25.96 9.74 -2.70
CA MET A 167 -25.89 8.29 -2.56
C MET A 167 -24.68 7.80 -1.76
N LEU A 168 -23.69 8.67 -1.50
CA LEU A 168 -22.45 8.29 -0.85
C LEU A 168 -22.53 8.45 0.67
N LEU A 169 -22.03 7.45 1.40
CA LEU A 169 -21.71 7.55 2.83
C LEU A 169 -20.44 8.35 3.04
N SER A 170 -19.39 8.02 2.29
CA SER A 170 -18.08 8.65 2.44
C SER A 170 -17.29 8.63 1.13
N ARG A 171 -16.27 9.51 1.07
CA ARG A 171 -15.38 9.64 -0.08
C ARG A 171 -13.96 9.81 0.41
N ARG A 172 -13.02 9.13 -0.24
CA ARG A 172 -11.59 9.29 0.00
C ARG A 172 -10.85 9.37 -1.33
N ASN A 173 -9.95 10.33 -1.46
CA ASN A 173 -9.04 10.42 -2.60
C ASN A 173 -7.60 10.40 -2.10
N GLN A 174 -6.71 9.79 -2.87
CA GLN A 174 -5.27 9.87 -2.66
C GLN A 174 -4.58 10.18 -3.98
N LEU A 175 -3.52 10.99 -3.92
CA LEU A 175 -2.63 11.20 -5.05
C LEU A 175 -1.40 10.32 -4.88
N LEU A 176 -1.04 9.61 -5.93
CA LEU A 176 -0.06 8.56 -5.93
C LEU A 176 0.97 8.78 -7.04
N LEU A 177 2.17 8.26 -6.82
CA LEU A 177 3.17 8.04 -7.88
C LEU A 177 3.30 6.54 -8.12
N GLU A 178 3.65 6.16 -9.34
CA GLU A 178 3.96 4.78 -9.70
C GLU A 178 5.41 4.42 -9.35
N PHE A 179 5.66 3.19 -8.95
CA PHE A 179 7.01 2.69 -8.77
C PHE A 179 7.73 2.53 -10.10
N SER A 180 9.00 2.91 -10.18
CA SER A 180 9.84 2.78 -11.37
C SER A 180 10.07 1.34 -11.82
N PHE A 181 10.00 0.39 -10.90
CA PHE A 181 10.19 -1.05 -11.15
C PHE A 181 8.87 -1.79 -11.46
N TRP A 182 7.73 -1.08 -11.53
CA TRP A 182 6.44 -1.69 -11.84
C TRP A 182 6.01 -1.39 -13.28
N ASN A 183 5.22 -2.31 -13.85
CA ASN A 183 4.60 -2.10 -15.16
C ASN A 183 3.59 -0.94 -15.11
N GLU A 184 3.49 -0.23 -16.23
CA GLU A 184 2.40 0.71 -16.46
C GLU A 184 1.07 -0.07 -16.57
N PRO A 185 -0.02 0.40 -15.94
CA PRO A 185 -1.31 -0.26 -16.06
C PRO A 185 -1.85 -0.12 -17.48
N VAL A 186 -1.94 -1.25 -18.18
CA VAL A 186 -2.53 -1.37 -19.53
C VAL A 186 -3.78 -2.25 -19.52
N PRO A 187 -4.75 -2.03 -20.43
CA PRO A 187 -5.90 -2.92 -20.62
C PRO A 187 -5.47 -4.37 -20.85
N ARG A 188 -6.29 -5.31 -20.40
CA ARG A 188 -6.02 -6.76 -20.46
C ARG A 188 -7.11 -7.48 -21.23
N SER A 189 -6.83 -8.70 -21.66
CA SER A 189 -7.80 -9.53 -22.37
C SER A 189 -8.59 -10.41 -21.39
N GLY A 190 -9.85 -10.67 -21.75
CA GLY A 190 -10.74 -11.58 -21.04
C GLY A 190 -11.33 -10.99 -19.76
N PRO A 191 -12.37 -11.62 -19.19
CA PRO A 191 -12.94 -11.18 -17.92
C PRO A 191 -11.91 -11.37 -16.81
N ASN A 192 -11.50 -10.27 -16.18
CA ASN A 192 -10.57 -10.29 -15.06
C ASN A 192 -11.24 -9.85 -13.76
N ILE A 193 -10.91 -10.51 -12.65
CA ILE A 193 -11.09 -9.95 -11.31
C ILE A 193 -9.80 -9.24 -10.88
N TYR A 194 -9.94 -8.16 -10.12
CA TYR A 194 -8.81 -7.36 -9.67
C TYR A 194 -8.64 -7.46 -8.17
N GLU A 195 -7.40 -7.53 -7.68
CA GLU A 195 -7.08 -7.42 -6.27
C GLU A 195 -6.32 -6.12 -6.01
N LEU A 196 -6.89 -5.22 -5.20
CA LEU A 196 -6.20 -4.06 -4.69
C LEU A 196 -5.69 -4.34 -3.27
N ARG A 197 -4.38 -4.55 -3.14
CA ARG A 197 -3.71 -4.70 -1.85
C ARG A 197 -3.12 -3.38 -1.41
N SER A 198 -3.51 -2.91 -0.24
CA SER A 198 -3.03 -1.65 0.34
C SER A 198 -2.22 -1.93 1.60
N TYR A 199 -1.01 -1.39 1.69
CA TYR A 199 -0.11 -1.54 2.82
C TYR A 199 0.21 -0.18 3.40
N GLN A 200 -0.17 0.06 4.66
CA GLN A 200 0.36 1.19 5.41
C GLN A 200 1.67 0.77 6.04
N LEU A 201 2.76 1.37 5.58
CA LEU A 201 4.11 1.14 6.07
C LEU A 201 4.39 1.98 7.31
N ARG A 202 5.36 1.54 8.11
CA ARG A 202 5.93 2.36 9.18
C ARG A 202 6.56 3.62 8.57
N PRO A 203 6.37 4.81 9.17
CA PRO A 203 7.03 6.01 8.70
C PRO A 203 8.56 5.81 8.59
N GLY A 204 9.12 6.21 7.45
CA GLY A 204 10.56 6.08 7.16
C GLY A 204 11.00 4.77 6.50
N THR A 205 10.14 3.74 6.40
CA THR A 205 10.53 2.43 5.85
C THR A 205 10.18 2.24 4.37
N MET A 206 9.62 3.26 3.70
CA MET A 206 9.16 3.17 2.30
C MET A 206 10.28 2.76 1.32
N ILE A 207 11.49 3.33 1.47
CA ILE A 207 12.62 2.99 0.61
C ILE A 207 13.12 1.58 0.86
N GLU A 208 13.27 1.20 2.13
CA GLU A 208 13.69 -0.15 2.50
C GLU A 208 12.71 -1.18 1.93
N TRP A 209 11.42 -0.97 2.14
CA TRP A 209 10.36 -1.82 1.62
C TRP A 209 10.38 -1.87 0.08
N GLY A 210 10.53 -0.71 -0.58
CA GLY A 210 10.61 -0.62 -2.04
C GLY A 210 11.80 -1.37 -2.63
N ASN A 211 12.97 -1.35 -1.97
CA ASN A 211 14.16 -2.07 -2.42
C ASN A 211 13.98 -3.60 -2.39
N TYR A 212 13.25 -4.14 -1.41
CA TYR A 212 12.89 -5.56 -1.41
C TYR A 212 11.86 -5.86 -2.51
N TRP A 213 10.87 -4.99 -2.69
CA TRP A 213 9.83 -5.19 -3.70
C TRP A 213 10.29 -5.05 -5.15
N ALA A 214 11.33 -4.25 -5.40
CA ALA A 214 11.96 -4.16 -6.72
C ALA A 214 12.48 -5.53 -7.22
N ARG A 215 12.94 -6.39 -6.31
CA ARG A 215 13.33 -7.77 -6.63
C ARG A 215 12.12 -8.71 -6.65
N ALA A 216 11.20 -8.53 -5.72
CA ALA A 216 10.02 -9.38 -5.58
C ALA A 216 9.07 -9.32 -6.78
N ILE A 217 8.97 -8.16 -7.44
CA ILE A 217 8.07 -7.98 -8.56
C ILE A 217 8.49 -8.82 -9.76
N GLU A 218 9.79 -9.06 -9.97
CA GLU A 218 10.31 -9.91 -11.05
C GLU A 218 9.80 -11.35 -10.92
N ILE A 219 9.73 -11.86 -9.68
CA ILE A 219 9.17 -13.19 -9.37
C ILE A 219 7.68 -13.23 -9.73
N ARG A 220 6.96 -12.16 -9.39
CA ARG A 220 5.50 -12.07 -9.55
C ARG A 220 5.10 -11.74 -11.00
N GLN A 221 5.93 -11.07 -11.79
CA GLN A 221 5.56 -10.73 -13.17
C GLN A 221 5.50 -11.96 -14.10
N GLN A 222 6.10 -13.09 -13.71
CA GLN A 222 6.12 -14.31 -14.51
C GLN A 222 4.73 -14.90 -14.79
N ASN A 223 3.75 -14.71 -13.90
CA ASN A 223 2.36 -15.17 -14.14
C ASN A 223 1.46 -14.06 -14.68
N GLN A 224 2.06 -12.95 -15.14
CA GLN A 224 1.40 -11.80 -15.74
C GLN A 224 0.33 -11.14 -14.85
N GLU A 225 0.27 -11.37 -13.53
CA GLU A 225 -0.79 -10.82 -12.67
C GLU A 225 -0.58 -9.33 -12.31
N ALA A 226 0.63 -8.79 -12.47
CA ALA A 226 1.00 -7.45 -12.01
C ALA A 226 0.43 -6.34 -12.90
N VAL A 227 -0.52 -5.54 -12.39
CA VAL A 227 -1.15 -4.45 -13.14
C VAL A 227 -0.48 -3.11 -12.86
N GLY A 228 -0.29 -2.76 -11.58
CA GLY A 228 0.27 -1.46 -11.20
C GLY A 228 0.70 -1.43 -9.74
N GLY A 229 1.73 -0.65 -9.44
CA GLY A 229 2.27 -0.47 -8.10
C GLY A 229 2.45 1.01 -7.82
N PHE A 230 1.83 1.50 -6.75
CA PHE A 230 1.73 2.92 -6.46
C PHE A 230 2.05 3.23 -5.00
N PHE A 231 2.52 4.44 -4.72
CA PHE A 231 2.73 4.93 -3.36
C PHE A 231 2.19 6.36 -3.17
N SER A 232 1.64 6.61 -1.99
CA SER A 232 0.95 7.87 -1.66
C SER A 232 1.90 9.06 -1.59
N GLN A 233 1.55 10.15 -2.27
CA GLN A 233 2.12 11.49 -2.07
C GLN A 233 1.21 12.38 -1.21
N ILE A 234 -0.11 12.35 -1.47
CA ILE A 234 -1.10 13.17 -0.75
C ILE A 234 -2.29 12.30 -0.34
N GLY A 235 -2.81 12.54 0.87
CA GLY A 235 -3.85 11.73 1.51
C GLY A 235 -3.25 10.90 2.66
N ARG A 236 -3.67 9.64 2.81
CA ARG A 236 -3.04 8.73 3.80
C ARG A 236 -1.61 8.43 3.32
N LEU A 237 -0.62 8.91 4.09
CA LEU A 237 0.79 8.80 3.77
C LEU A 237 1.36 7.41 4.11
N TYR A 238 2.58 7.16 3.64
CA TYR A 238 3.28 5.87 3.77
C TYR A 238 2.42 4.67 3.34
N THR A 239 1.50 4.88 2.40
CA THR A 239 0.62 3.84 1.89
C THR A 239 1.09 3.40 0.51
N VAL A 240 1.23 2.10 0.32
CA VAL A 240 1.50 1.45 -0.95
C VAL A 240 0.25 0.73 -1.43
N HIS A 241 -0.05 0.81 -2.72
CA HIS A 241 -1.12 0.10 -3.38
C HIS A 241 -0.56 -0.79 -4.48
N HIS A 242 -0.82 -2.10 -4.41
CA HIS A 242 -0.58 -3.03 -5.51
C HIS A 242 -1.91 -3.42 -6.13
N LEU A 243 -2.00 -3.26 -7.44
CA LEU A 243 -3.12 -3.71 -8.25
C LEU A 243 -2.69 -4.96 -9.01
N TRP A 244 -3.45 -6.03 -8.82
CA TRP A 244 -3.26 -7.33 -9.47
C TRP A 244 -4.51 -7.68 -10.27
N ALA A 245 -4.35 -8.47 -11.32
CA ALA A 245 -5.46 -9.03 -12.09
C ALA A 245 -5.31 -10.55 -12.21
N TYR A 246 -6.43 -11.24 -12.08
CA TYR A 246 -6.55 -12.68 -12.16
C TYR A 246 -7.79 -13.04 -12.97
N LYS A 247 -7.81 -14.23 -13.55
CA LYS A 247 -8.99 -14.75 -14.25
C LYS A 247 -10.17 -14.95 -13.30
N ASP A 248 -9.89 -15.49 -12.11
CA ASP A 248 -10.87 -15.88 -11.10
C ASP A 248 -10.20 -16.07 -9.71
N LEU A 249 -10.99 -16.39 -8.69
CA LEU A 249 -10.46 -16.57 -7.32
C LEU A 249 -9.55 -17.78 -7.17
N LEU A 250 -9.76 -18.84 -7.97
CA LEU A 250 -8.94 -20.05 -7.92
C LEU A 250 -7.56 -19.78 -8.52
N SER A 251 -7.49 -19.20 -9.71
CA SER A 251 -6.24 -18.75 -10.33
C SER A 251 -5.48 -17.76 -9.45
N ARG A 252 -6.18 -16.91 -8.69
CA ARG A 252 -5.56 -16.06 -7.68
C ARG A 252 -4.89 -16.89 -6.57
N GLU A 253 -5.60 -17.87 -6.01
CA GLU A 253 -5.07 -18.76 -4.97
C GLU A 253 -3.84 -19.53 -5.47
N ASP A 254 -3.97 -20.19 -6.62
CA ASP A 254 -2.91 -20.96 -7.26
C ASP A 254 -1.68 -20.09 -7.52
N THR A 255 -1.85 -18.92 -8.13
CA THR A 255 -0.76 -17.97 -8.42
C THR A 255 -0.03 -17.52 -7.15
N ARG A 256 -0.78 -17.27 -6.06
CA ARG A 256 -0.19 -16.87 -4.78
C ARG A 256 0.55 -18.00 -4.09
N ASN A 257 0.04 -19.23 -4.18
CA ASN A 257 0.69 -20.41 -3.62
C ASN A 257 1.95 -20.79 -4.41
N ALA A 258 1.90 -20.67 -5.75
CA ALA A 258 3.04 -20.90 -6.63
C ALA A 258 4.20 -19.92 -6.35
N ALA A 259 3.92 -18.68 -5.95
CA ALA A 259 4.95 -17.72 -5.58
C ALA A 259 5.83 -18.19 -4.41
N TRP A 260 5.28 -18.98 -3.47
CA TRP A 260 6.06 -19.55 -2.36
C TRP A 260 7.04 -20.65 -2.77
N GLN A 261 6.89 -21.20 -3.99
CA GLN A 261 7.82 -22.18 -4.55
C GLN A 261 8.97 -21.51 -5.32
N ARG A 262 9.03 -20.17 -5.34
CA ARG A 262 10.06 -19.40 -6.04
C ARG A 262 11.12 -18.94 -5.04
N ASP A 263 12.39 -19.17 -5.40
CA ASP A 263 13.53 -18.77 -4.59
C ASP A 263 13.53 -17.25 -4.32
N GLY A 264 13.78 -16.87 -3.07
CA GLY A 264 13.86 -15.48 -2.62
C GLY A 264 12.52 -14.83 -2.26
N TRP A 265 11.38 -15.46 -2.58
CA TRP A 265 10.07 -14.93 -2.18
C TRP A 265 9.89 -14.92 -0.65
N ASP A 266 10.32 -16.00 0.01
CA ASP A 266 10.30 -16.15 1.46
C ASP A 266 11.15 -15.07 2.16
N GLU A 267 12.34 -14.78 1.62
CA GLU A 267 13.22 -13.71 2.12
C GLU A 267 12.55 -12.33 2.00
N VAL A 268 11.96 -12.02 0.84
CA VAL A 268 11.21 -10.77 0.65
C VAL A 268 10.10 -10.64 1.69
N VAL A 269 9.30 -11.69 1.89
CA VAL A 269 8.20 -11.67 2.87
C VAL A 269 8.74 -11.46 4.28
N TYR A 270 9.82 -12.15 4.65
CA TYR A 270 10.47 -12.03 5.96
C TYR A 270 10.89 -10.59 6.28
N TYR A 271 11.51 -9.89 5.32
CA TYR A 271 11.97 -8.51 5.54
C TYR A 271 10.90 -7.44 5.34
N THR A 272 9.89 -7.68 4.50
CA THR A 272 8.89 -6.65 4.20
C THR A 272 7.71 -6.62 5.16
N VAL A 273 7.26 -7.77 5.67
CA VAL A 273 6.10 -7.87 6.57
C VAL A 273 6.27 -7.05 7.86
N PRO A 274 7.42 -7.09 8.57
CA PRO A 274 7.62 -6.30 9.79
C PRO A 274 7.52 -4.78 9.58
N LEU A 275 7.75 -4.30 8.35
CA LEU A 275 7.69 -2.88 7.98
C LEU A 275 6.25 -2.39 7.78
N ILE A 276 5.26 -3.28 7.77
CA ILE A 276 3.84 -2.98 7.55
C ILE A 276 3.14 -2.80 8.90
N GLN A 277 2.38 -1.71 9.05
CA GLN A 277 1.53 -1.45 10.20
C GLN A 277 0.12 -2.01 9.99
N HIS A 278 -0.44 -1.79 8.81
CA HIS A 278 -1.76 -2.26 8.43
C HIS A 278 -1.73 -2.76 6.98
N MET A 279 -2.43 -3.85 6.71
CA MET A 279 -2.61 -4.36 5.36
C MET A 279 -4.07 -4.67 5.12
N GLU A 280 -4.50 -4.43 3.89
CA GLU A 280 -5.86 -4.70 3.45
C GLU A 280 -5.83 -5.25 2.03
N SER A 281 -6.70 -6.19 1.73
CA SER A 281 -6.94 -6.70 0.38
C SER A 281 -8.41 -6.53 0.03
N ARG A 282 -8.67 -6.10 -1.19
CA ARG A 282 -10.01 -6.00 -1.77
C ARG A 282 -10.05 -6.74 -3.09
N ILE A 283 -11.00 -7.64 -3.27
CA ILE A 283 -11.31 -8.22 -4.58
C ILE A 283 -12.36 -7.34 -5.23
N MET A 284 -12.11 -6.94 -6.46
CA MET A 284 -12.92 -5.98 -7.20
C MET A 284 -13.27 -6.53 -8.58
N ILE A 285 -14.47 -6.20 -9.04
CA ILE A 285 -14.97 -6.55 -10.38
C ILE A 285 -14.99 -5.26 -11.20
N PRO A 286 -14.41 -5.25 -12.41
CA PRO A 286 -14.43 -4.07 -13.26
C PRO A 286 -15.87 -3.72 -13.64
N MET A 287 -16.21 -2.43 -13.65
CA MET A 287 -17.51 -1.98 -14.16
C MET A 287 -17.58 -2.19 -15.68
N LYS A 288 -18.79 -2.19 -16.23
CA LYS A 288 -19.05 -2.40 -17.67
C LYS A 288 -18.26 -1.43 -18.57
N THR A 289 -18.06 -0.20 -18.12
CA THR A 289 -17.35 0.86 -18.87
C THR A 289 -15.90 1.05 -18.42
N SER A 290 -15.38 0.15 -17.59
CA SER A 290 -13.97 0.19 -17.19
C SER A 290 -13.07 -0.10 -18.38
N PRO A 291 -12.01 0.69 -18.64
CA PRO A 291 -10.99 0.33 -19.62
C PRO A 291 -10.22 -0.97 -19.29
N MET A 292 -10.39 -1.47 -18.07
CA MET A 292 -9.77 -2.68 -17.53
C MET A 292 -10.77 -3.85 -17.46
N GLN A 293 -11.47 -4.12 -18.57
CA GLN A 293 -12.40 -5.26 -18.71
C GLN A 293 -11.67 -6.59 -18.77
#